data_AF-A0A6A7LXT8-F1
#
_entry.id   AF-A0A6A7LXT8-F1
#
_cell.length_a   1.000
_cell.length_b   1.000
_cell.length_c   1.000
_cell.angle_alpha   90.00
_cell.angle_beta   90.00
_cell.angle_gamma   90.00
#
_symmetry.space_group_name_H-M   'P 1'
#
loop_
_entity.id
_entity.type
_entity.pdbx_description
1 polymer ?
#
loop_
_entity_poly.entity_id
_entity_poly.type
_entity_poly.pdbx_seq_one_letter_code
_entity_poly.pdbx_strand_id
1 'polypeptide(L)'
;MRMARLGLGALALSLATAAWPAWSQTRIDFFFPVPVEGKLAREMTRLVKLYNESQKEVEVVASYTGGYDDTKLKAQAAAKAGKPPSVVLMSANFNVDLKLS
;
A
#
# COMPACT_ATOMS: atom_id res chain seq x y z
N MET A 1 -2.15 60.27 41.83
CA MET A 1 -2.28 59.17 42.82
C MET A 1 -2.60 57.89 42.08
N ARG A 2 -1.78 56.85 42.27
CA ARG A 2 -2.05 55.45 41.87
C ARG A 2 -3.35 54.96 42.52
N MET A 3 -4.12 54.09 41.86
CA MET A 3 -4.48 52.77 42.40
C MET A 3 -5.03 51.86 41.28
N ALA A 4 -4.45 50.67 41.24
CA ALA A 4 -4.74 49.55 40.37
C ALA A 4 -6.04 48.83 40.73
N ARG A 5 -6.71 48.19 39.76
CA ARG A 5 -7.44 46.92 39.95
C ARG A 5 -7.33 46.04 38.70
N LEU A 6 -6.53 44.98 38.80
CA LEU A 6 -6.59 43.79 37.96
C LEU A 6 -7.97 43.11 38.12
N GLY A 7 -8.49 42.54 37.04
CA GLY A 7 -9.66 41.67 37.10
C GLY A 7 -9.74 40.71 35.91
N LEU A 8 -9.27 39.47 36.15
CA LEU A 8 -9.69 38.19 35.56
C LEU A 8 -9.85 38.18 34.01
N GLY A 9 -8.88 37.71 33.23
CA GLY A 9 -8.45 36.30 33.28
C GLY A 9 -9.44 35.36 32.56
N ALA A 10 -9.90 35.71 31.36
CA ALA A 10 -10.61 34.77 30.49
C ALA A 10 -9.59 33.83 29.85
N LEU A 11 -9.35 32.69 30.51
CA LEU A 11 -8.53 31.60 30.02
C LEU A 11 -9.25 30.99 28.80
N ALA A 12 -8.98 31.51 27.61
CA ALA A 12 -9.38 30.88 26.36
C ALA A 12 -8.67 29.52 26.29
N LEU A 13 -9.42 28.45 26.57
CA LEU A 13 -8.98 27.07 26.36
C LEU A 13 -8.86 26.87 24.85
N SER A 14 -7.70 27.24 24.29
CA SER A 14 -7.29 26.82 22.95
C SER A 14 -7.16 25.31 22.97
N LEU A 15 -8.22 24.62 22.56
CA LEU A 15 -8.15 23.24 22.10
C LEU A 15 -7.19 23.23 20.91
N ALA A 16 -5.90 23.03 21.20
CA ALA A 16 -4.93 22.59 20.22
C ALA A 16 -5.41 21.22 19.74
N THR A 17 -6.13 21.22 18.63
CA THR A 17 -6.39 20.01 17.86
C THR A 17 -5.04 19.48 17.43
N ALA A 18 -4.51 18.52 18.18
CA ALA A 18 -3.38 17.72 17.73
C ALA A 18 -3.80 17.09 16.40
N ALA A 19 -3.32 17.65 15.30
CA ALA A 19 -3.50 17.07 13.99
C ALA A 19 -2.76 15.74 14.01
N TRP A 20 -3.47 14.65 14.29
CA TRP A 20 -2.92 13.33 14.06
C TRP A 20 -2.58 13.24 12.57
N PRO A 21 -1.38 12.75 12.22
CA PRO A 21 -1.03 12.57 10.83
C PRO A 21 -2.07 11.65 10.20
N ALA A 22 -2.76 12.15 9.17
CA ALA A 22 -3.57 11.30 8.32
C ALA A 22 -2.62 10.37 7.56
N TRP A 23 -2.38 9.18 8.08
CA TRP A 23 -1.64 8.14 7.37
C TRP A 23 -2.50 7.67 6.20
N SER A 24 -2.12 8.07 4.99
CA SER A 24 -2.71 7.54 3.77
C SER A 24 -2.41 6.04 3.70
N GLN A 25 -3.43 5.23 3.47
CA GLN A 25 -3.28 3.78 3.28
C GLN A 25 -2.31 3.53 2.13
N THR A 26 -1.25 2.76 2.37
CA THR A 26 -0.23 2.44 1.38
C THR A 26 -0.77 1.36 0.45
N ARG A 27 -0.91 1.67 -0.84
CA ARG A 27 -1.35 0.68 -1.82
C ARG A 27 -0.16 -0.09 -2.39
N ILE A 28 -0.25 -1.42 -2.39
CA ILE A 28 0.73 -2.35 -2.92
C ILE A 28 0.08 -3.14 -4.06
N ASP A 29 0.44 -2.81 -5.29
CA ASP A 29 0.02 -3.59 -6.46
C ASP A 29 0.94 -4.81 -6.59
N PHE A 30 0.37 -6.00 -6.43
CA PHE A 30 1.10 -7.26 -6.33
C PHE A 30 0.80 -8.19 -7.51
N PHE A 31 1.81 -8.43 -8.35
CA PHE A 31 1.68 -9.37 -9.48
C PHE A 31 2.15 -10.76 -9.07
N PHE A 32 1.36 -11.79 -9.40
CA PHE A 32 1.74 -13.18 -9.12
C PHE A 32 1.38 -14.17 -10.25
N PRO A 33 2.19 -15.23 -10.44
CA PRO A 33 2.16 -16.13 -11.59
C PRO A 33 1.26 -17.32 -11.31
N VAL A 34 -0.05 -17.09 -11.34
CA VAL A 34 -1.04 -18.18 -11.34
C VAL A 34 -2.07 -17.87 -12.41
N PRO A 35 -2.57 -18.87 -13.16
CA PRO A 35 -3.80 -18.73 -13.92
C PRO A 35 -4.94 -18.21 -13.03
N VAL A 36 -5.95 -17.56 -13.61
CA VAL A 36 -7.07 -16.99 -12.83
C VAL A 36 -7.91 -18.04 -12.10
N GLU A 37 -7.69 -19.33 -12.40
CA GLU A 37 -8.45 -20.45 -11.86
C GLU A 37 -7.58 -21.42 -11.04
N GLY A 38 -8.23 -22.21 -10.20
CA GLY A 38 -7.60 -23.29 -9.44
C GLY A 38 -7.37 -22.99 -7.95
N LYS A 39 -6.83 -23.98 -7.24
CA LYS A 39 -6.68 -23.94 -5.78
C LYS A 39 -5.70 -22.87 -5.31
N LEU A 40 -4.62 -22.65 -6.05
CA LEU A 40 -3.60 -21.65 -5.71
C LEU A 40 -4.13 -20.23 -5.85
N ALA A 41 -4.87 -19.93 -6.92
CA ALA A 41 -5.46 -18.61 -7.13
C ALA A 41 -6.37 -18.23 -5.95
N ARG A 42 -7.28 -19.14 -5.55
CA ARG A 42 -8.17 -18.96 -4.39
C ARG A 42 -7.42 -18.76 -3.08
N GLU A 43 -6.34 -19.53 -2.88
CA GLU A 43 -5.55 -19.44 -1.66
C GLU A 43 -4.82 -18.09 -1.59
N MET A 44 -4.26 -17.60 -2.69
CA MET A 44 -3.67 -16.27 -2.75
C MET A 44 -4.70 -15.17 -2.50
N THR A 45 -5.91 -15.27 -3.07
CA THR A 45 -7.01 -14.34 -2.76
C THR A 45 -7.30 -14.32 -1.26
N ARG A 46 -7.38 -15.50 -0.63
CA ARG A 46 -7.67 -15.66 0.80
C ARG A 46 -6.58 -15.01 1.66
N LEU A 47 -5.31 -15.23 1.33
CA LEU A 47 -4.18 -14.64 2.04
C LEU A 47 -4.17 -13.11 1.95
N VAL A 48 -4.39 -12.56 0.75
CA VAL A 48 -4.48 -11.10 0.53
C VAL A 48 -5.63 -10.51 1.32
N LYS A 49 -6.80 -11.17 1.30
CA LYS A 49 -7.96 -10.75 2.09
C LYS A 49 -7.64 -10.72 3.58
N LEU A 50 -7.08 -11.79 4.13
CA LEU A 50 -6.74 -11.86 5.56
C LEU A 50 -5.71 -10.80 5.95
N TYR A 51 -4.71 -10.54 5.11
CA TYR A 51 -3.75 -9.48 5.36
C TYR A 51 -4.41 -8.11 5.39
N ASN A 52 -5.23 -7.78 4.39
CA ASN A 52 -5.96 -6.52 4.33
C ASN A 52 -6.98 -6.36 5.48
N GLU A 53 -7.56 -7.45 5.99
CA GLU A 53 -8.48 -7.41 7.14
C GLU A 53 -7.74 -7.29 8.48
N SER A 54 -6.48 -7.71 8.55
CA SER A 54 -5.68 -7.70 9.78
C SER A 54 -5.17 -6.30 10.18
N GLN A 55 -5.19 -5.34 9.25
CA GLN A 55 -4.63 -4.00 9.45
C GLN A 55 -5.35 -2.95 8.57
N LYS A 56 -5.04 -1.65 8.76
CA LYS A 56 -5.58 -0.54 7.94
C LYS A 56 -4.50 0.34 7.27
N GLU A 57 -3.24 -0.02 7.43
CA GLU A 57 -2.10 0.74 6.95
C GLU A 57 -1.78 0.44 5.47
N VAL A 58 -2.09 -0.76 4.99
CA VAL A 58 -1.70 -1.25 3.66
C VAL A 58 -2.89 -1.88 2.93
N GLU A 59 -3.07 -1.51 1.65
CA GLU A 59 -3.96 -2.21 0.72
C GLU A 59 -3.13 -3.07 -0.23
N VAL A 60 -3.20 -4.40 -0.11
CA VAL A 60 -2.63 -5.26 -1.15
C VAL A 60 -3.67 -5.51 -2.22
N VAL A 61 -3.34 -5.15 -3.46
CA VAL A 61 -4.17 -5.38 -4.65
C VAL A 61 -3.47 -6.39 -5.54
N ALA A 62 -3.94 -7.63 -5.46
CA ALA A 62 -3.29 -8.76 -6.11
C ALA A 62 -3.85 -8.98 -7.53
N SER A 63 -2.95 -9.09 -8.52
CA SER A 63 -3.25 -9.32 -9.93
C SER A 63 -2.66 -10.64 -10.42
N TYR A 64 -3.54 -11.52 -10.90
CA TYR A 64 -3.18 -12.78 -11.55
C TYR A 64 -2.64 -12.47 -12.94
N THR A 65 -1.45 -12.99 -13.24
CA THR A 65 -0.74 -12.59 -14.47
C THR A 65 -0.52 -13.72 -15.46
N GLY A 66 -0.90 -14.96 -15.15
CA GLY A 66 -0.67 -16.14 -15.99
C GLY A 66 0.50 -16.97 -15.47
N GLY A 67 1.34 -17.50 -16.35
CA GLY A 67 2.60 -18.16 -15.97
C GLY A 67 3.69 -17.16 -15.57
N TYR A 68 4.87 -17.67 -15.18
CA TYR A 68 6.01 -16.81 -14.83
C TYR A 68 6.49 -15.94 -16.01
N ASP A 69 6.52 -16.48 -17.23
CA ASP A 69 6.88 -15.72 -18.42
C ASP A 69 5.88 -14.59 -18.70
N ASP A 70 4.58 -14.88 -18.56
CA ASP A 70 3.52 -13.86 -18.70
C ASP A 70 3.65 -12.77 -17.63
N THR A 71 3.97 -13.18 -16.40
CA THR A 71 4.18 -12.27 -15.27
C THR A 71 5.37 -11.34 -15.54
N LYS A 72 6.48 -11.87 -16.06
CA LYS A 72 7.67 -11.11 -16.44
C LYS A 72 7.33 -10.09 -17.52
N LEU A 73 6.66 -10.54 -18.59
CA LEU A 73 6.26 -9.68 -19.71
C LEU A 73 5.33 -8.55 -19.24
N LYS A 74 4.32 -8.86 -18.43
CA LYS A 74 3.35 -7.89 -17.90
C LYS A 74 4.00 -6.90 -16.94
N ALA A 75 4.88 -7.35 -16.04
CA ALA A 75 5.61 -6.47 -15.14
C ALA A 75 6.51 -5.50 -15.91
N GLN A 76 7.25 -5.99 -16.91
CA GLN A 76 8.08 -5.16 -17.78
C GLN A 76 7.25 -4.17 -18.61
N ALA A 77 6.12 -4.61 -19.17
CA ALA A 77 5.22 -3.74 -19.91
C ALA A 77 4.63 -2.62 -19.03
N ALA A 78 4.19 -2.97 -17.81
CA ALA A 78 3.67 -2.02 -16.84
C ALA A 78 4.73 -1.00 -16.39
N ALA A 79 5.97 -1.45 -16.17
CA ALA A 79 7.10 -0.57 -15.88
C ALA A 79 7.40 0.39 -17.04
N LYS A 80 7.45 -0.13 -18.29
CA LYS A 80 7.63 0.71 -19.50
C LYS A 80 6.49 1.72 -19.70
N ALA A 81 5.29 1.40 -19.23
CA ALA A 81 4.14 2.30 -19.23
C ALA A 81 4.14 3.32 -18.08
N GLY A 82 5.19 3.36 -17.25
CA GLY A 82 5.31 4.27 -16.11
C GLY A 82 4.44 3.88 -14.91
N LYS A 83 3.93 2.64 -14.88
CA LYS A 83 3.07 2.11 -13.80
C LYS A 83 3.55 0.72 -13.36
N PRO A 84 4.80 0.56 -12.90
CA PRO A 84 5.29 -0.72 -12.44
C PRO A 84 4.47 -1.22 -11.24
N PRO A 85 4.26 -2.54 -11.10
CA PRO A 85 3.73 -3.09 -9.85
C PRO A 85 4.72 -2.82 -8.70
N SER A 86 4.19 -2.68 -7.49
CA SER A 86 5.01 -2.50 -6.28
C SER A 86 5.85 -3.74 -5.98
N VAL A 87 5.27 -4.93 -6.20
CA VAL A 87 5.92 -6.23 -5.95
C VAL A 87 5.52 -7.23 -7.02
N VAL A 88 6.47 -8.07 -7.43
CA VAL A 88 6.25 -9.18 -8.36
C VAL A 88 6.75 -10.47 -7.73
N LEU A 89 5.89 -11.49 -7.63
CA LEU A 89 6.34 -12.84 -7.31
C LEU A 89 6.86 -13.50 -8.58
N MET A 90 8.12 -13.92 -8.58
CA MET A 90 8.82 -14.38 -9.77
C MET A 90 9.66 -15.63 -9.49
N SER A 91 9.94 -16.40 -10.55
CA SER A 91 10.91 -17.49 -10.49
C SER A 91 12.32 -16.92 -10.28
N ALA A 92 13.11 -17.59 -9.43
CA ALA A 92 14.51 -17.25 -9.20
C ALA A 92 15.37 -17.29 -10.48
N ASN A 93 14.90 -17.98 -11.53
CA ASN A 93 15.59 -18.01 -12.81
C ASN A 93 15.62 -16.64 -13.53
N PHE A 94 14.78 -15.68 -13.12
CA PHE A 94 14.69 -14.36 -13.76
C PHE A 94 15.36 -13.23 -12.98
N ASN A 95 16.17 -13.55 -11.95
CA ASN A 95 16.81 -12.57 -11.07
C ASN A 95 17.71 -11.55 -11.82
N VAL A 96 18.26 -11.92 -12.98
CA VAL A 96 19.12 -11.04 -13.79
C VAL A 96 18.36 -10.29 -14.89
N ASP A 97 17.24 -10.83 -15.36
CA ASP A 97 16.50 -10.31 -16.52
C ASP A 97 15.35 -9.38 -16.14
N LEU A 98 14.86 -9.46 -14.91
CA LEU A 98 13.75 -8.64 -14.42
C LEU A 98 14.29 -7.46 -13.61
N LYS A 99 14.73 -6.41 -14.31
CA LYS A 99 14.99 -5.08 -13.73
C LYS A 99 13.88 -4.13 -14.18
N LEU A 100 13.11 -3.61 -13.22
CA LEU A 100 11.97 -2.71 -13.48
C LEU A 100 12.33 -1.23 -13.32
N SER A 101 13.62 -0.93 -13.21
CA SER A 101 14.21 0.39 -12.95
C SER A 101 15.40 0.64 -13.87
#